data_AF-A0A941Z1A4-F1
#
_entry.id   AF-A0A941Z1A4-F1
#
_cell.length_a   1.000
_cell.length_b   1.000
_cell.length_c   1.000
_cell.angle_alpha   90.00
_cell.angle_beta   90.00
_cell.angle_gamma   90.00
#
_symmetry.space_group_name_H-M   'P 1'
#
loop_
_entity.id
_entity.type
_entity.pdbx_description
1 polymer ?
#
loop_
_entity_poly.entity_id
_entity_poly.type
_entity_poly.pdbx_seq_one_letter_code
_entity_poly.pdbx_strand_id
1 'polypeptide(L)'
;RFTAPDTAADFALHGRLRVGPRVPVQAWATLAADLSALEVELHGDGTLRDRGRGEVVLDGPLQALQALVEAMARTTPHWRIVPGEVVTTGTITDAQPLLPGQRWQTRLSDARLAALTLETTA
;
A
#
# COMPACT_ATOMS: atom_id res chain seq x y z
N ARG A 1 16.90 5.46 -15.68
CA ARG A 1 15.63 6.19 -15.51
C ARG A 1 14.60 5.50 -16.38
N PHE A 2 13.48 5.06 -15.84
CA PHE A 2 12.44 4.33 -16.56
C PHE A 2 11.25 5.25 -16.88
N THR A 3 10.41 4.83 -17.82
CA THR A 3 9.15 5.48 -18.21
C THR A 3 7.94 4.68 -17.72
N ALA A 4 6.73 5.24 -17.83
CA ALA A 4 5.52 4.53 -17.43
C ALA A 4 5.25 3.24 -18.23
N PRO A 5 5.51 3.17 -19.56
CA PRO A 5 5.45 1.89 -20.27
C PRO A 5 6.45 0.85 -19.76
N ASP A 6 7.66 1.27 -19.38
CA ASP A 6 8.66 0.35 -18.82
C ASP A 6 8.16 -0.24 -17.50
N THR A 7 7.56 0.57 -16.62
CA THR A 7 7.00 0.05 -15.35
C THR A 7 5.83 -0.88 -15.59
N ALA A 8 4.97 -0.60 -16.57
CA ALA A 8 3.86 -1.48 -16.93
C ALA A 8 4.36 -2.82 -17.48
N ALA A 9 5.39 -2.81 -18.33
CA ALA A 9 6.00 -4.01 -18.89
C ALA A 9 6.70 -4.86 -17.80
N ASP A 10 7.23 -4.23 -16.76
CA ASP A 10 7.86 -4.88 -15.61
C ASP A 10 6.88 -5.13 -14.44
N PHE A 11 5.63 -5.47 -14.77
CA PHE A 11 4.59 -5.82 -13.79
C PHE A 11 4.43 -4.79 -12.65
N ALA A 12 4.43 -3.50 -13.00
CA ALA A 12 4.35 -2.38 -12.06
C ALA A 12 5.44 -2.39 -10.97
N LEU A 13 6.63 -2.93 -11.28
CA LEU A 13 7.80 -3.00 -10.38
C LEU A 13 7.58 -3.88 -9.13
N HIS A 14 6.65 -4.84 -9.20
CA HIS A 14 6.39 -5.73 -8.06
C HIS A 14 7.54 -6.72 -7.80
N GLY A 15 8.20 -6.58 -6.65
CA GLY A 15 9.20 -7.55 -6.18
C GLY A 15 8.68 -8.53 -5.13
N ARG A 16 8.16 -8.01 -4.00
CA ARG A 16 7.67 -8.84 -2.89
C ARG A 16 6.56 -8.12 -2.12
N LEU A 17 5.55 -8.87 -1.71
CA LEU A 17 4.47 -8.37 -0.86
C LEU A 17 4.55 -8.99 0.55
N ARG A 18 4.41 -8.14 1.57
CA ARG A 18 4.23 -8.54 2.97
C ARG A 18 2.90 -7.98 3.46
N VAL A 19 2.03 -8.85 3.96
CA VAL A 19 0.69 -8.50 4.40
C VAL A 19 0.57 -8.81 5.89
N GLY A 20 0.03 -7.86 6.66
CA GLY A 20 -0.29 -8.06 8.07
C GLY A 20 -1.56 -8.91 8.27
N PRO A 21 -2.01 -9.06 9.52
CA PRO A 21 -3.29 -9.69 9.84
C PRO A 21 -4.46 -9.02 9.11
N ARG A 22 -5.45 -9.83 8.71
CA ARG A 22 -6.68 -9.30 8.09
C ARG A 22 -7.52 -8.57 9.12
N VAL A 23 -8.01 -7.39 8.75
CA VAL A 23 -8.91 -6.58 9.57
C VAL A 23 -10.29 -6.55 8.91
N PRO A 24 -11.36 -6.97 9.59
CA PRO A 24 -12.70 -6.94 9.02
C PRO A 24 -13.16 -5.51 8.72
N VAL A 25 -13.76 -5.28 7.56
CA VAL A 25 -14.30 -3.97 7.17
C VAL A 25 -15.40 -3.48 8.12
N GLN A 26 -16.09 -4.41 8.79
CA GLN A 26 -17.12 -4.13 9.78
C GLN A 26 -16.57 -3.46 11.05
N ALA A 27 -15.25 -3.50 11.27
CA ALA A 27 -14.59 -2.79 12.36
C ALA A 27 -14.48 -1.26 12.11
N TRP A 28 -14.97 -0.77 10.97
CA TRP A 28 -14.84 0.61 10.54
C TRP A 28 -16.21 1.25 10.32
N ALA A 29 -16.52 2.30 11.09
CA ALA A 29 -17.75 3.07 10.90
C ALA A 29 -17.69 3.92 9.63
N THR A 30 -16.52 4.49 9.34
CA THR A 30 -16.27 5.42 8.23
C THR A 30 -15.05 4.99 7.42
N LEU A 31 -15.03 3.73 6.96
CA LEU A 31 -13.84 3.09 6.33
C LEU A 31 -13.10 3.96 5.32
N ALA A 32 -13.81 4.60 4.38
CA ALA A 32 -13.17 5.43 3.36
C ALA A 32 -12.44 6.64 3.97
N ALA A 33 -13.11 7.37 4.87
CA ALA A 33 -12.54 8.54 5.52
C ALA A 33 -11.40 8.15 6.47
N ASP A 34 -11.59 7.08 7.26
CA ASP A 34 -10.60 6.57 8.20
C ASP A 34 -9.31 6.13 7.47
N LEU A 35 -9.43 5.39 6.36
CA LEU A 35 -8.27 4.97 5.57
C LEU A 35 -7.59 6.13 4.84
N SER A 36 -8.34 7.14 4.41
CA SER A 36 -7.75 8.36 3.82
C SER A 36 -7.03 9.19 4.90
N ALA A 37 -7.53 9.18 6.13
CA ALA A 37 -6.94 9.85 7.27
C ALA A 37 -5.77 9.08 7.91
N LEU A 38 -5.55 7.82 7.54
CA LEU A 38 -4.51 6.97 8.11
C LEU A 38 -3.12 7.59 7.91
N GLU A 39 -2.46 7.93 9.01
CA GLU A 39 -1.04 8.29 9.02
C GLU A 39 -0.17 7.05 9.22
N VAL A 40 0.91 6.98 8.44
CA VAL A 40 1.93 5.93 8.46
C VAL A 40 3.30 6.56 8.63
N GLU A 41 4.08 6.07 9.59
CA GLU A 41 5.51 6.34 9.69
C GLU A 41 6.30 5.11 9.24
N LEU A 42 7.37 5.33 8.47
CA LEU A 42 8.34 4.30 8.08
C LEU A 42 9.66 4.55 8.81
N HIS A 43 10.10 3.57 9.58
CA HIS A 43 11.35 3.59 10.34
C HIS A 43 12.34 2.59 9.76
N GLY A 44 13.59 3.02 9.58
CA GLY A 44 14.70 2.18 9.13
C GLY A 44 15.84 2.28 10.14
N ASP A 45 16.22 1.15 10.74
CA ASP A 45 17.18 1.02 11.83
C ASP A 45 16.85 1.93 13.02
N GLY A 46 15.55 2.01 13.35
CA GLY A 46 15.03 2.83 14.46
C GLY A 46 14.93 4.33 14.17
N THR A 47 15.36 4.79 13.00
CA THR A 47 15.26 6.19 12.58
C THR A 47 14.05 6.39 11.66
N LEU A 48 13.26 7.43 11.90
CA LEU A 48 12.18 7.85 10.99
C LEU A 48 12.78 8.20 9.63
N ARG A 49 12.37 7.46 8.58
CA ARG A 49 12.82 7.68 7.19
C ARG A 49 11.81 8.50 6.41
N ASP A 50 10.53 8.21 6.62
CA ASP A 50 9.45 8.94 5.96
C ASP A 50 8.14 8.83 6.75
N ARG A 51 7.20 9.72 6.46
CA ARG A 51 5.83 9.68 6.94
C ARG A 51 4.87 10.13 5.85
N GLY A 52 3.71 9.50 5.80
CA GLY A 52 2.69 9.82 4.83
C GLY A 52 1.29 9.59 5.37
N ARG A 53 0.31 10.02 4.58
CA ARG A 53 -1.11 9.90 4.89
C ARG A 53 -1.85 9.25 3.74
N GLY A 54 -2.86 8.43 4.04
CA GLY A 54 -3.60 7.64 3.06
C GLY A 54 -4.17 8.44 1.89
N GLU A 55 -4.53 9.71 2.09
CA GLU A 55 -5.03 10.61 1.05
C GLU A 55 -4.07 10.82 -0.14
N VAL A 56 -2.76 10.60 0.03
CA VAL A 56 -1.81 10.71 -1.10
C VAL A 56 -2.07 9.63 -2.17
N VAL A 57 -2.78 8.57 -1.80
CA VAL A 57 -3.14 7.45 -2.68
C VAL A 57 -4.43 7.79 -3.43
N LEU A 58 -4.35 8.69 -4.41
CA LEU A 58 -5.50 9.14 -5.22
C LEU A 58 -6.70 9.58 -4.38
N ASP A 59 -6.48 10.50 -3.44
CA ASP A 59 -7.46 11.00 -2.45
C ASP A 59 -7.92 9.95 -1.41
N GLY A 60 -7.41 8.71 -1.47
CA GLY A 60 -7.61 7.68 -0.46
C GLY A 60 -7.58 6.24 -1.01
N PRO A 61 -7.23 5.23 -0.19
CA PRO A 61 -7.12 3.85 -0.67
C PRO A 61 -8.39 3.29 -1.34
N LEU A 62 -9.59 3.64 -0.85
CA LEU A 62 -10.83 3.17 -1.48
C LEU A 62 -11.15 3.91 -2.78
N GLN A 63 -10.77 5.19 -2.89
CA GLN A 63 -10.88 5.99 -4.10
C GLN A 63 -9.96 5.43 -5.19
N ALA A 64 -8.74 5.05 -4.83
CA ALA A 64 -7.83 4.36 -5.75
C ALA A 64 -8.40 3.02 -6.25
N LEU A 65 -8.99 2.22 -5.36
CA LEU A 65 -9.66 0.97 -5.74
C LEU A 65 -10.85 1.23 -6.69
N GLN A 66 -11.66 2.24 -6.39
CA GLN A 66 -12.76 2.65 -7.26
C GLN A 66 -12.23 3.04 -8.65
N ALA A 67 -11.20 3.87 -8.72
CA ALA A 67 -10.60 4.30 -9.98
C ALA A 67 -10.09 3.11 -10.81
N LEU A 68 -9.47 2.11 -10.16
CA LEU A 68 -9.05 0.85 -10.80
C LEU A 68 -10.25 0.09 -11.37
N VAL A 69 -11.30 -0.14 -10.58
CA VAL A 69 -12.50 -0.88 -11.01
C VAL A 69 -13.19 -0.19 -12.18
N GLU A 70 -13.33 1.13 -12.12
CA GLU A 70 -13.92 1.93 -13.19
C GLU A 70 -13.05 1.90 -14.46
N ALA A 71 -11.73 1.95 -14.33
CA ALA A 71 -10.82 1.82 -15.47
C ALA A 71 -10.94 0.44 -16.12
N MET A 72 -10.95 -0.64 -15.33
CA MET A 72 -11.15 -2.02 -15.81
C MET A 72 -12.47 -2.15 -16.56
N ALA A 73 -13.57 -1.62 -16.02
CA ALA A 73 -14.87 -1.65 -16.68
C ALA A 73 -14.86 -0.95 -18.05
N ARG A 74 -14.05 0.11 -18.22
CA ARG A 74 -13.94 0.85 -19.48
C ARG A 74 -13.01 0.20 -20.50
N THR A 75 -11.86 -0.32 -20.07
CA THR A 75 -10.77 -0.73 -20.98
C THR A 75 -10.55 -2.23 -21.05
N THR A 76 -10.92 -2.98 -20.01
CA THR A 76 -10.77 -4.43 -19.91
C THR A 76 -12.02 -5.10 -19.30
N PRO A 77 -13.23 -4.89 -19.86
CA PRO A 77 -14.50 -5.27 -19.23
C PRO A 77 -14.70 -6.78 -18.99
N HIS A 78 -13.86 -7.61 -19.59
CA HIS A 78 -13.85 -9.07 -19.38
C HIS A 78 -13.05 -9.49 -18.15
N TRP A 79 -12.25 -8.60 -17.57
CA TRP A 79 -11.54 -8.80 -16.31
C TRP A 79 -12.34 -8.23 -15.15
N ARG A 80 -12.29 -8.91 -14.02
CA ARG A 80 -12.92 -8.49 -12.77
C ARG A 80 -12.07 -8.96 -11.60
N ILE A 81 -12.11 -8.19 -10.52
CA ILE A 81 -11.57 -8.64 -9.24
C ILE A 81 -12.49 -9.74 -8.70
N VAL A 82 -11.94 -10.89 -8.32
CA VAL A 82 -12.70 -12.03 -7.78
C VAL A 82 -12.40 -12.27 -6.30
N PRO A 83 -13.32 -12.93 -5.56
CA PRO A 83 -13.08 -13.25 -4.16
C PRO A 83 -11.77 -14.02 -3.95
N GLY A 84 -10.97 -13.57 -3.00
CA GLY A 84 -9.67 -14.16 -2.67
C GLY A 84 -8.47 -13.40 -3.24
N GLU A 85 -8.68 -12.51 -4.22
CA GLU A 85 -7.63 -11.64 -4.73
C GLU A 85 -7.27 -10.52 -3.74
N VAL A 86 -6.05 -10.01 -3.86
CA VAL A 86 -5.51 -8.92 -3.03
C VAL A 86 -5.17 -7.75 -3.94
N VAL A 87 -5.68 -6.57 -3.60
CA VAL A 87 -5.38 -5.32 -4.31
C VAL A 87 -4.51 -4.43 -3.43
N THR A 88 -3.37 -3.99 -3.96
CA THR A 88 -2.55 -2.93 -3.36
C THR A 88 -2.96 -1.60 -3.98
N THR A 89 -3.43 -0.66 -3.16
CA THR A 89 -4.04 0.59 -3.63
C THR A 89 -3.02 1.67 -4.00
N GLY A 90 -1.80 1.57 -3.47
CA GLY A 90 -0.70 2.50 -3.72
C GLY A 90 0.21 2.65 -2.50
N THR A 91 1.30 3.38 -2.66
CA THR A 91 2.29 3.64 -1.60
C THR A 91 1.93 4.91 -0.84
N ILE A 92 1.95 4.86 0.50
CA ILE A 92 1.69 6.03 1.37
C ILE A 92 2.97 6.81 1.68
N THR A 93 4.11 6.12 1.76
CA THR A 93 5.45 6.70 1.95
C THR A 93 6.29 6.50 0.69
N ASP A 94 7.30 7.35 0.48
CA ASP A 94 8.26 7.21 -0.60
C ASP A 94 9.07 5.91 -0.46
N ALA A 95 9.38 5.30 -1.61
CA ALA A 95 10.18 4.09 -1.67
C ALA A 95 11.60 4.35 -1.19
N GLN A 96 12.07 3.54 -0.23
CA GLN A 96 13.43 3.62 0.31
C GLN A 96 14.31 2.51 -0.26
N PRO A 97 15.60 2.77 -0.53
CA PRO A 97 16.55 1.71 -0.86
C PRO A 97 16.66 0.69 0.28
N LEU A 98 16.46 -0.58 -0.05
CA LEU A 98 16.52 -1.69 0.90
C LEU A 98 17.92 -2.31 0.84
N LEU A 99 18.72 -2.14 1.89
CA LEU A 99 20.08 -2.69 1.99
C LEU A 99 20.12 -3.96 2.85
N PRO A 100 21.11 -4.85 2.65
CA PRO A 100 21.34 -6.02 3.51
C PRO A 100 21.54 -5.66 4.99
N GLY A 101 21.04 -6.50 5.90
CA GLY A 101 21.21 -6.35 7.36
C GLY A 101 20.38 -5.26 8.05
N GLN A 102 19.50 -4.56 7.33
CA GLN A 102 18.64 -3.51 7.87
C GLN A 102 17.38 -4.05 8.53
N ARG A 103 16.87 -3.29 9.51
CA ARG A 103 15.55 -3.49 10.12
C ARG A 103 14.60 -2.36 9.78
N TRP A 104 13.43 -2.70 9.24
CA TRP A 104 12.39 -1.76 8.83
C TRP A 104 11.12 -2.00 9.63
N GLN A 105 10.45 -0.92 10.03
CA GLN A 105 9.23 -0.98 10.83
C GLN A 105 8.25 0.11 10.42
N THR A 106 6.95 -0.19 10.45
CA THR A 106 5.91 0.84 10.34
C THR A 106 5.37 1.22 11.71
N ARG A 107 4.89 2.46 11.83
CA ARG A 107 3.94 2.86 12.88
C ARG A 107 2.69 3.41 12.20
N LEU A 108 1.54 3.06 12.76
CA LEU A 108 0.24 3.35 12.18
C LEU A 108 -0.56 4.12 13.22
N SER A 109 -1.25 5.17 12.79
CA SER A 109 -2.11 5.99 13.65
C SER A 109 -3.37 5.25 14.14
N ASP A 110 -3.75 4.16 13.46
CA ASP A 110 -4.94 3.37 13.79
C ASP A 110 -4.58 2.00 14.38
N ALA A 111 -5.01 1.78 15.63
CA ALA A 111 -4.71 0.55 16.37
C ALA A 111 -5.38 -0.71 15.80
N ARG A 112 -6.37 -0.57 14.90
CA ARG A 112 -6.97 -1.72 14.20
C ARG A 112 -5.97 -2.37 13.26
N LEU A 113 -4.98 -1.62 12.75
CA LEU A 113 -3.96 -2.10 11.82
C LEU A 113 -2.67 -2.44 12.57
N ALA A 114 -2.18 -3.67 12.42
CA ALA A 114 -0.92 -4.07 13.03
C ALA A 114 0.28 -3.50 12.25
N ALA A 115 1.26 -2.97 12.98
CA ALA A 115 2.56 -2.59 12.43
C ALA A 115 3.26 -3.79 11.77
N LEU A 116 4.03 -3.52 10.72
CA LEU A 116 4.87 -4.52 10.06
C LEU A 116 6.32 -4.30 10.47
N THR A 117 7.07 -5.40 10.61
CA THR A 117 8.53 -5.39 10.79
C THR A 117 9.14 -6.29 9.72
N LEU A 118 10.24 -5.83 9.14
CA LEU A 118 11.03 -6.56 8.15
C LEU A 118 12.50 -6.49 8.55
N GLU A 119 13.19 -7.62 8.49
CA GLU A 119 14.65 -7.70 8.61
C GLU A 119 15.20 -8.23 7.29
N THR A 120 16.20 -7.54 6.75
CA THR A 120 16.89 -7.97 5.54
C THR A 120 18.09 -8.82 5.92
N THR A 121 18.36 -9.86 5.13
CA THR A 121 19.53 -10.70 5.32
C THR A 121 20.79 -9.95 4.90
N ALA A 122 21.90 -10.16 5.62
CA ALA A 122 23.22 -9.67 5.24
C ALA A 122 23.76 -10.38 4.00
#